data_AF-A0A3M4UEK0-F1
#
_entry.id   AF-A0A3M4UEK0-F1
#
_cell.length_a   1.000
_cell.length_b   1.000
_cell.length_c   1.000
_cell.angle_alpha   90.00
_cell.angle_beta   90.00
_cell.angle_gamma   90.00
#
_symmetry.space_group_name_H-M   'P 1'
#
loop_
_entity.id
_entity.type
_entity.pdbx_description
1 polymer ?
#
loop_
_entity_poly.entity_id
_entity_poly.type
_entity_poly.pdbx_seq_one_letter_code
_entity_poly.pdbx_strand_id
1 'polypeptide(L)'
;GVGKTEAARQLAKALGVELIRFDMSEYMERHTVSRLIGAPPGYVGFDQGGLLTEAITRQPHCVLLLDEIEKAHPEVFNLLLQVMDHGTLTDNNGRKADFRNVIVIMTTNAGAESAARASIGFTHQDHSSDAMEVIKKSFTPEFRNRLDTIIQFGRLSHEVIKSVVDKFLTELQAQLEDKRVLLEVSEAARSWLAQGGYDAAMGARPMARLIQDKIKRPLAEEILFGELSEHGGVVHIDIKDGEITFDFETTAEMA
;
A
#
# COMPACT_ATOMS: atom_id res chain seq x y z
N GLY A 1 7.01 3.43 2.83
CA GLY A 1 5.86 4.18 2.27
C GLY A 1 6.29 4.99 1.08
N VAL A 2 6.62 4.33 -0.02
CA VAL A 2 7.11 4.97 -1.26
C VAL A 2 6.22 4.67 -2.47
N GLY A 3 5.06 4.02 -2.25
CA GLY A 3 4.06 3.80 -3.30
C GLY A 3 4.02 2.41 -3.95
N LYS A 4 4.83 1.43 -3.52
CA LYS A 4 4.84 0.06 -4.10
C LYS A 4 3.45 -0.59 -4.15
N THR A 5 2.82 -0.77 -2.99
CA THR A 5 1.47 -1.34 -2.87
C THR A 5 0.40 -0.41 -3.46
N GLU A 6 0.63 0.91 -3.43
CA GLU A 6 -0.30 1.89 -3.99
C GLU A 6 -0.36 1.80 -5.52
N ALA A 7 0.79 1.60 -6.18
CA ALA A 7 0.86 1.42 -7.62
C ALA A 7 0.05 0.19 -8.08
N ALA A 8 0.14 -0.94 -7.35
CA ALA A 8 -0.66 -2.13 -7.63
C ALA A 8 -2.16 -1.87 -7.46
N ARG A 9 -2.55 -1.15 -6.39
CA ARG A 9 -3.94 -0.75 -6.14
C ARG A 9 -4.49 0.15 -7.24
N GLN A 10 -3.74 1.16 -7.64
CA GLN A 10 -4.16 2.08 -8.71
C GLN A 10 -4.21 1.39 -10.07
N LEU A 11 -3.29 0.46 -10.35
CA LEU A 11 -3.33 -0.35 -11.55
C LEU A 11 -4.63 -1.18 -11.63
N ALA A 12 -4.97 -1.89 -10.55
CA ALA A 12 -6.21 -2.67 -10.50
C ALA A 12 -7.44 -1.79 -10.73
N LYS A 13 -7.50 -0.63 -10.06
CA LYS A 13 -8.58 0.36 -10.22
C LYS A 13 -8.67 0.89 -11.65
N ALA A 14 -7.54 1.25 -12.26
CA ALA A 14 -7.48 1.78 -13.62
C ALA A 14 -7.92 0.76 -14.68
N LEU A 15 -7.60 -0.52 -14.45
CA LEU A 15 -8.02 -1.63 -15.32
C LEU A 15 -9.46 -2.11 -15.04
N GLY A 16 -10.09 -1.66 -13.95
CA GLY A 16 -11.41 -2.13 -13.54
C GLY A 16 -11.43 -3.60 -13.10
N VAL A 17 -10.30 -4.11 -12.59
CA VAL A 17 -10.15 -5.50 -12.11
C VAL A 17 -9.96 -5.54 -10.59
N GLU A 18 -10.19 -6.70 -10.00
CA GLU A 18 -9.98 -6.88 -8.57
C GLU A 18 -8.50 -6.91 -8.20
N LEU A 19 -8.18 -6.41 -7.00
CA LEU A 19 -6.88 -6.54 -6.36
C LEU A 19 -6.95 -7.67 -5.34
N ILE A 20 -6.31 -8.79 -5.63
CA ILE A 20 -6.15 -9.89 -4.69
C ILE A 20 -4.82 -9.69 -3.98
N ARG A 21 -4.82 -9.66 -2.64
CA ARG A 21 -3.62 -9.38 -1.85
C ARG A 21 -3.33 -10.47 -0.85
N PHE A 22 -2.07 -10.90 -0.78
CA PHE A 22 -1.54 -11.76 0.27
C PHE A 22 -0.31 -11.12 0.90
N ASP A 23 -0.25 -11.11 2.23
CA ASP A 23 0.94 -10.70 2.98
C ASP A 23 1.82 -11.94 3.23
N MET A 24 3.02 -11.95 2.65
CA MET A 24 3.92 -13.10 2.72
C MET A 24 4.51 -13.32 4.11
N SER A 25 4.41 -12.35 5.01
CA SER A 25 4.76 -12.53 6.44
C SER A 25 3.81 -13.52 7.14
N GLU A 26 2.61 -13.77 6.62
CA GLU A 26 1.71 -14.83 7.13
C GLU A 26 2.11 -16.23 6.63
N TYR A 27 2.96 -16.31 5.60
CA TYR A 27 3.35 -17.55 4.91
C TYR A 27 4.84 -17.90 5.13
N MET A 28 5.38 -17.52 6.30
CA MET A 28 6.77 -17.79 6.69
C MET A 28 7.05 -19.26 7.03
N GLU A 29 6.02 -20.01 7.40
CA GLU A 29 6.13 -21.39 7.84
C GLU A 29 5.50 -22.37 6.85
N ARG A 30 6.07 -23.57 6.76
CA ARG A 30 5.58 -24.60 5.84
C ARG A 30 4.10 -24.92 6.01
N HIS A 31 3.60 -24.94 7.24
CA HIS A 31 2.21 -25.27 7.52
C HIS A 31 1.23 -24.17 7.05
N THR A 32 1.66 -22.90 7.00
CA THR A 32 0.84 -21.81 6.46
C THR A 32 0.86 -21.78 4.93
N VAL A 33 1.96 -22.19 4.29
CA VAL A 33 2.01 -22.40 2.83
C VAL A 33 0.97 -23.42 2.36
N SER A 34 0.76 -24.50 3.13
CA SER A 34 -0.30 -25.46 2.83
C SER A 34 -1.69 -24.83 2.78
N ARG A 35 -1.96 -23.74 3.52
CA ARG A 35 -3.25 -23.01 3.41
C ARG A 35 -3.36 -22.22 2.11
N LEU A 36 -2.23 -21.76 1.55
CA LEU A 36 -2.21 -21.00 0.30
C LEU A 36 -2.57 -21.87 -0.91
N ILE A 37 -2.10 -23.12 -0.94
CA ILE A 37 -2.32 -24.07 -2.04
C ILE A 37 -3.44 -25.07 -1.76
N GLY A 38 -3.73 -25.34 -0.49
CA GLY A 38 -4.65 -26.39 -0.03
C GLY A 38 -3.88 -27.46 0.74
N ALA A 39 -4.43 -27.98 1.83
CA ALA A 39 -3.73 -28.99 2.62
C ALA A 39 -3.65 -30.33 1.85
N PRO A 40 -2.60 -31.14 2.01
CA PRO A 40 -2.52 -32.46 1.40
C PRO A 40 -3.51 -33.46 2.06
N PRO A 41 -3.85 -34.58 1.39
CA PRO A 41 -4.70 -35.62 1.95
C PRO A 41 -4.24 -36.08 3.33
N GLY A 42 -5.16 -36.10 4.31
CA GLY A 42 -4.89 -36.53 5.68
C GLY A 42 -4.50 -35.43 6.68
N TYR A 43 -4.49 -34.16 6.26
CA TYR A 43 -4.28 -33.01 7.14
C TYR A 43 -5.60 -32.25 7.42
N VAL A 44 -5.69 -31.59 8.58
CA VAL A 44 -6.83 -30.73 8.90
C VAL A 44 -6.94 -29.61 7.87
N GLY A 45 -8.12 -29.44 7.26
CA GLY A 45 -8.36 -28.48 6.18
C GLY A 45 -8.15 -29.04 4.77
N PHE A 46 -7.99 -30.35 4.60
CA PHE A 46 -7.88 -31.02 3.29
C PHE A 46 -9.06 -30.70 2.33
N ASP A 47 -10.28 -30.62 2.85
CA ASP A 47 -11.47 -30.33 2.03
C ASP A 47 -11.59 -28.84 1.65
N GLN A 48 -10.74 -27.96 2.21
CA GLN A 48 -10.65 -26.55 1.83
C GLN A 48 -9.62 -26.41 0.70
N GLY A 49 -9.99 -25.75 -0.40
CA GLY A 49 -9.05 -25.43 -1.46
C GLY A 49 -8.01 -24.42 -0.99
N GLY A 50 -6.95 -24.26 -1.77
CA GLY A 50 -5.95 -23.24 -1.51
C GLY A 50 -6.52 -21.85 -1.60
N LEU A 51 -6.18 -20.98 -0.64
CA LEU A 51 -6.61 -19.58 -0.68
C LEU A 51 -6.24 -18.90 -2.00
N LEU A 52 -5.04 -19.18 -2.53
CA LEU A 52 -4.59 -18.60 -3.80
C LEU A 52 -5.32 -19.23 -4.99
N THR A 53 -5.43 -20.57 -5.03
CA THR A 53 -6.08 -21.25 -6.16
C THR A 53 -7.56 -20.91 -6.24
N GLU A 54 -8.27 -20.85 -5.10
CA GLU A 54 -9.67 -20.43 -5.05
C GLU A 54 -9.85 -18.96 -5.45
N ALA A 55 -9.00 -18.05 -4.95
CA ALA A 55 -9.07 -16.64 -5.29
C ALA A 55 -8.91 -16.40 -6.79
N ILE A 56 -7.90 -17.02 -7.41
CA ILE A 56 -7.66 -16.90 -8.87
C ILE A 56 -8.74 -17.62 -9.69
N THR A 57 -9.25 -18.75 -9.23
CA THR A 57 -10.36 -19.44 -9.91
C THR A 57 -11.63 -18.58 -9.92
N ARG A 58 -11.90 -17.87 -8.82
CA ARG A 58 -13.06 -16.96 -8.71
C ARG A 58 -12.86 -15.67 -9.51
N GLN A 59 -11.64 -15.16 -9.58
CA GLN A 59 -11.28 -13.91 -10.23
C GLN A 59 -10.06 -14.13 -11.15
N PRO A 60 -10.27 -14.73 -12.33
CA PRO A 60 -9.17 -15.05 -13.25
C PRO A 60 -8.57 -13.82 -13.95
N HIS A 61 -9.23 -12.67 -13.85
CA HIS A 61 -8.78 -11.37 -14.35
C HIS A 61 -8.56 -10.43 -13.16
N CYS A 62 -7.34 -10.38 -12.63
CA CYS A 62 -7.03 -9.60 -11.43
C CYS A 62 -5.59 -9.13 -11.42
N VAL A 63 -5.30 -8.18 -10.54
CA VAL A 63 -3.94 -7.90 -10.08
C VAL A 63 -3.73 -8.71 -8.79
N LEU A 64 -2.78 -9.65 -8.82
CA LEU A 64 -2.35 -10.39 -7.65
C LEU A 64 -1.14 -9.68 -7.02
N LEU A 65 -1.29 -9.22 -5.79
CA LEU A 65 -0.23 -8.57 -5.02
C LEU A 65 0.26 -9.49 -3.89
N LEU A 66 1.54 -9.84 -3.94
CA LEU A 66 2.24 -10.56 -2.87
C LEU A 66 3.19 -9.58 -2.17
N ASP A 67 2.79 -9.10 -1.00
CA ASP A 67 3.56 -8.14 -0.22
C ASP A 67 4.65 -8.84 0.62
N GLU A 68 5.82 -8.19 0.75
CA GLU A 68 6.97 -8.66 1.54
C GLU A 68 7.47 -10.07 1.17
N ILE A 69 7.61 -10.33 -0.14
CA ILE A 69 7.94 -11.66 -0.69
C ILE A 69 9.23 -12.26 -0.10
N GLU A 70 10.18 -11.45 0.36
CA GLU A 70 11.39 -11.92 1.04
C GLU A 70 11.14 -12.64 2.37
N LYS A 71 9.95 -12.50 2.95
CA LYS A 71 9.55 -13.17 4.19
C LYS A 71 8.92 -14.53 3.93
N ALA A 72 8.46 -14.79 2.70
CA ALA A 72 7.79 -16.04 2.35
C ALA A 72 8.69 -17.26 2.61
N HIS A 73 8.07 -18.37 3.01
CA HIS A 73 8.75 -19.66 3.06
C HIS A 73 9.27 -20.06 1.66
N PRO A 74 10.43 -20.72 1.53
CA PRO A 74 11.01 -21.12 0.24
C PRO A 74 10.06 -21.90 -0.69
N GLU A 75 9.14 -22.70 -0.14
CA GLU A 75 8.14 -23.42 -0.95
C GLU A 75 7.23 -22.48 -1.76
N VAL A 76 6.95 -21.25 -1.28
CA VAL A 76 6.15 -20.27 -2.03
C VAL A 76 6.83 -19.93 -3.36
N PHE A 77 8.15 -19.79 -3.37
CA PHE A 77 8.91 -19.49 -4.59
C PHE A 77 8.81 -20.61 -5.62
N ASN A 78 8.78 -21.87 -5.20
CA ASN A 78 8.60 -23.00 -6.10
C ASN A 78 7.24 -22.97 -6.80
N LEU A 79 6.19 -22.57 -6.08
CA LEU A 79 4.85 -22.39 -6.67
C LEU A 79 4.83 -21.24 -7.67
N LEU A 80 5.47 -20.12 -7.32
CA LEU A 80 5.54 -18.97 -8.21
C LEU A 80 6.32 -19.29 -9.48
N LEU A 81 7.41 -20.06 -9.38
CA LEU A 81 8.10 -20.60 -10.55
C LEU A 81 7.15 -21.44 -11.40
N GLN A 82 6.40 -22.38 -10.81
CA GLN A 82 5.41 -23.18 -11.54
C GLN A 82 4.36 -22.31 -12.26
N VAL A 83 3.87 -21.26 -11.60
CA VAL A 83 2.92 -20.30 -12.16
C VAL A 83 3.53 -19.53 -13.33
N MET A 84 4.76 -19.03 -13.18
CA MET A 84 5.44 -18.27 -14.25
C MET A 84 5.81 -19.17 -15.45
N ASP A 85 6.08 -20.46 -15.22
CA ASP A 85 6.46 -21.42 -16.26
C ASP A 85 5.27 -21.93 -17.07
N HIS A 86 4.16 -22.23 -16.38
CA HIS A 86 3.03 -22.95 -16.96
C HIS A 86 1.74 -22.15 -17.01
N GLY A 87 1.71 -20.95 -16.42
CA GLY A 87 0.52 -20.11 -16.31
C GLY A 87 -0.61 -20.75 -15.50
N THR A 88 -0.34 -21.82 -14.75
CA THR A 88 -1.36 -22.53 -13.97
C THR A 88 -0.80 -23.04 -12.64
N LEU A 89 -1.65 -23.10 -11.62
CA LEU A 89 -1.37 -23.73 -10.33
C LEU A 89 -2.42 -24.79 -10.08
N THR A 90 -2.01 -25.99 -9.68
CA THR A 90 -2.94 -27.08 -9.32
C THR A 90 -2.90 -27.26 -7.81
N ASP A 91 -4.06 -27.23 -7.15
CA ASP A 91 -4.15 -27.54 -5.73
C ASP A 91 -4.03 -29.05 -5.45
N ASN A 92 -3.93 -29.40 -4.16
CA ASN A 92 -3.84 -30.79 -3.72
C ASN A 92 -5.11 -31.62 -3.98
N ASN A 93 -6.23 -30.97 -4.33
CA ASN A 93 -7.49 -31.58 -4.71
C ASN A 93 -7.65 -31.71 -6.24
N GLY A 94 -6.62 -31.34 -7.01
CA GLY A 94 -6.59 -31.42 -8.47
C GLY A 94 -7.30 -30.27 -9.18
N ARG A 95 -7.78 -29.25 -8.47
CA ARG A 95 -8.37 -28.05 -9.08
C ARG A 95 -7.26 -27.19 -9.65
N LYS A 96 -7.49 -26.64 -10.84
CA LYS A 96 -6.53 -25.80 -11.56
C LYS A 96 -6.97 -24.35 -11.54
N ALA A 97 -6.08 -23.47 -11.10
CA ALA A 97 -6.19 -22.03 -11.24
C ALA A 97 -5.37 -21.56 -12.44
N ASP A 98 -5.96 -20.72 -13.28
CA ASP A 98 -5.34 -20.17 -14.49
C ASP A 98 -4.85 -18.74 -14.25
N PHE A 99 -3.56 -18.51 -14.42
CA PHE A 99 -2.87 -17.24 -14.18
C PHE A 99 -2.58 -16.47 -15.46
N ARG A 100 -2.97 -16.97 -16.64
CA ARG A 100 -2.64 -16.34 -17.93
C ARG A 100 -3.20 -14.92 -18.08
N ASN A 101 -4.24 -14.57 -17.33
CA ASN A 101 -4.84 -13.23 -17.31
C ASN A 101 -4.65 -12.49 -15.96
N VAL A 102 -3.69 -12.94 -15.16
CA VAL A 102 -3.38 -12.37 -13.84
C VAL A 102 -2.09 -11.56 -13.92
N ILE A 103 -2.13 -10.31 -13.47
CA ILE A 103 -0.92 -9.49 -13.31
C ILE A 103 -0.35 -9.80 -11.93
N VAL A 104 0.80 -10.45 -11.86
CA VAL A 104 1.47 -10.77 -10.60
C VAL A 104 2.45 -9.67 -10.23
N ILE A 105 2.20 -9.00 -9.10
CA ILE A 105 3.08 -7.99 -8.51
C ILE A 105 3.59 -8.52 -7.19
N MET A 106 4.91 -8.46 -7.02
CA MET A 106 5.56 -8.80 -5.76
C MET A 106 6.27 -7.57 -5.22
N THR A 107 6.06 -7.28 -3.93
CA THR A 107 6.78 -6.19 -3.27
C THR A 107 7.80 -6.76 -2.32
N THR A 108 8.94 -6.08 -2.22
CA THR A 108 9.97 -6.40 -1.25
C THR A 108 10.49 -5.13 -0.61
N ASN A 109 10.78 -5.21 0.68
CA ASN A 109 11.52 -4.17 1.40
C ASN A 109 13.02 -4.48 1.44
N ALA A 110 13.45 -5.62 0.91
CA ALA A 110 14.86 -5.95 0.72
C ALA A 110 15.54 -4.85 -0.11
N GLY A 111 16.62 -4.30 0.44
CA GLY A 111 17.40 -3.22 -0.19
C GLY A 111 16.95 -1.80 0.18
N ALA A 112 15.81 -1.62 0.86
CA ALA A 112 15.37 -0.29 1.31
C ALA A 112 16.32 0.32 2.35
N GLU A 113 16.86 -0.49 3.26
CA GLU A 113 17.83 -0.05 4.29
C GLU A 113 19.21 0.28 3.68
N SER A 114 19.66 -0.50 2.70
CA SER A 114 20.91 -0.22 1.96
C SER A 114 20.81 1.06 1.13
N ALA A 115 19.67 1.31 0.49
CA ALA A 115 19.38 2.57 -0.20
C ALA A 115 19.11 3.74 0.77
N ALA A 116 18.79 3.46 2.04
CA ALA A 116 18.59 4.47 3.08
C ALA A 116 19.91 4.99 3.66
N ARG A 117 21.02 4.25 3.51
CA ARG A 117 22.33 4.67 4.04
C ARG A 117 22.73 6.04 3.50
N ALA A 118 23.09 6.93 4.42
CA ALA A 118 23.68 8.21 4.07
C ALA A 118 25.10 7.97 3.55
N SER A 119 25.42 8.57 2.42
CA SER A 119 26.79 8.62 1.90
C SER A 119 27.70 9.30 2.93
N ILE A 120 28.73 8.60 3.41
CA ILE A 120 29.73 9.16 4.32
C ILE A 120 30.67 10.04 3.48
N GLY A 121 30.52 11.36 3.58
CA GLY A 121 31.36 12.35 2.89
C GLY A 121 30.57 13.43 2.16
N PHE A 122 31.24 14.45 1.64
CA PHE A 122 30.64 15.61 0.94
C PHE A 122 30.06 15.29 -0.45
N THR A 123 30.03 14.02 -0.86
CA THR A 123 29.52 13.58 -2.16
C THR A 123 28.33 12.65 -1.96
N HIS A 124 27.20 12.99 -2.59
CA HIS A 124 26.07 12.08 -2.71
C HIS A 124 26.50 10.89 -3.58
N GLN A 125 26.65 9.72 -2.96
CA GLN A 125 26.86 8.47 -3.68
C GLN A 125 25.50 7.88 -4.08
N ASP A 126 25.38 7.45 -5.33
CA ASP A 126 24.20 6.75 -5.82
C ASP A 126 24.25 5.30 -5.33
N HIS A 127 23.49 4.99 -4.27
CA HIS A 127 23.40 3.66 -3.67
C HIS A 127 22.39 2.74 -4.39
N SER A 128 21.92 3.11 -5.59
CA SER A 128 21.03 2.26 -6.39
C SER A 128 21.66 0.91 -6.76
N SER A 129 22.98 0.87 -6.98
CA SER A 129 23.75 -0.36 -7.20
C SER A 129 23.63 -1.36 -6.05
N ASP A 130 23.59 -0.85 -4.83
CA ASP A 130 23.62 -1.66 -3.60
C ASP A 130 22.27 -2.35 -3.39
N ALA A 131 21.16 -1.68 -3.74
CA ALA A 131 19.83 -2.26 -3.70
C ALA A 131 19.69 -3.44 -4.67
N MET A 132 20.20 -3.29 -5.90
CA MET A 132 20.19 -4.40 -6.86
C MET A 132 21.05 -5.57 -6.39
N GLU A 133 22.19 -5.33 -5.76
CA GLU A 133 23.01 -6.40 -5.18
C GLU A 133 22.27 -7.17 -4.08
N VAL A 134 21.52 -6.47 -3.23
CA VAL A 134 20.65 -7.11 -2.22
C VAL A 134 19.59 -7.98 -2.88
N ILE A 135 18.93 -7.49 -3.93
CA ILE A 135 17.96 -8.31 -4.71
C ILE A 135 18.65 -9.54 -5.32
N LYS A 136 19.87 -9.43 -5.85
CA LYS A 136 20.61 -10.58 -6.40
C LYS A 136 20.97 -11.63 -5.34
N LYS A 137 21.16 -11.22 -4.08
CA LYS A 137 21.46 -12.11 -2.95
C LYS A 137 20.19 -12.73 -2.37
N SER A 138 19.10 -11.98 -2.30
CA SER A 138 17.82 -12.44 -1.74
C SER A 138 17.06 -13.37 -2.68
N PHE A 139 17.19 -13.22 -3.99
CA PHE A 139 16.44 -13.99 -4.98
C PHE A 139 17.37 -14.75 -5.94
N THR A 140 17.10 -16.05 -6.11
CA THR A 140 17.89 -16.92 -6.98
C THR A 140 17.89 -16.41 -8.43
N PRO A 141 18.95 -16.68 -9.22
CA PRO A 141 18.96 -16.34 -10.64
C PRO A 141 17.78 -16.94 -11.40
N GLU A 142 17.39 -18.17 -11.06
CA GLU A 142 16.25 -18.87 -11.66
C GLU A 142 14.95 -18.06 -11.51
N PHE A 143 14.65 -17.61 -10.29
CA PHE A 143 13.47 -16.78 -10.03
C PHE A 143 13.53 -15.44 -10.75
N ARG A 144 14.68 -14.76 -10.69
CA ARG A 144 14.86 -13.45 -11.34
C ARG A 144 14.73 -13.51 -12.85
N ASN A 145 15.16 -14.61 -13.48
CA ASN A 145 15.06 -14.80 -14.92
C ASN A 145 13.62 -15.03 -15.40
N ARG A 146 12.65 -15.25 -14.50
CA ARG A 146 11.22 -15.36 -14.81
C ARG A 146 10.44 -14.07 -14.62
N LEU A 147 11.08 -13.02 -14.09
CA LEU A 147 10.45 -11.72 -13.92
C LEU A 147 10.52 -10.94 -15.23
N ASP A 148 9.40 -10.38 -15.68
CA ASP A 148 9.40 -9.48 -16.84
C ASP A 148 10.20 -8.20 -16.58
N THR A 149 10.10 -7.65 -15.36
CA THR A 149 10.76 -6.41 -14.97
C THR A 149 10.94 -6.31 -13.46
N ILE A 150 12.02 -5.68 -13.02
CA ILE A 150 12.27 -5.29 -11.63
C ILE A 150 12.20 -3.77 -11.56
N ILE A 151 11.26 -3.22 -10.77
CA ILE A 151 11.04 -1.77 -10.65
C ILE A 151 11.60 -1.27 -9.32
N GLN A 152 12.54 -0.33 -9.37
CA GLN A 152 13.08 0.32 -8.18
C GLN A 152 12.26 1.57 -7.82
N PHE A 153 11.73 1.60 -6.61
CA PHE A 153 11.04 2.77 -6.07
C PHE A 153 12.03 3.63 -5.28
N GLY A 154 12.23 4.86 -5.73
CA GLY A 154 13.08 5.85 -5.06
C GLY A 154 12.43 6.48 -3.83
N ARG A 155 13.18 7.37 -3.17
CA ARG A 155 12.64 8.24 -2.12
C ARG A 155 11.63 9.22 -2.72
N LEU A 156 10.67 9.65 -1.91
CA LEU A 156 9.68 10.63 -2.33
C LEU A 156 10.32 12.03 -2.29
N SER A 157 10.17 12.80 -3.37
CA SER A 157 10.53 14.21 -3.35
C SER A 157 9.51 14.99 -2.51
N HIS A 158 9.89 16.19 -2.08
CA HIS A 158 9.00 17.09 -1.34
C HIS A 158 7.70 17.38 -2.10
N GLU A 159 7.78 17.56 -3.42
CA GLU A 159 6.60 17.76 -4.28
C GLU A 159 5.67 16.55 -4.32
N VAL A 160 6.25 15.33 -4.37
CA VAL A 160 5.45 14.10 -4.31
C VAL A 160 4.80 13.96 -2.94
N ILE A 161 5.47 14.33 -1.84
CA ILE A 161 4.89 14.29 -0.50
C ILE A 161 3.71 15.26 -0.39
N LYS A 162 3.81 16.47 -0.94
CA LYS A 162 2.66 17.39 -1.03
C LYS A 162 1.48 16.78 -1.78
N SER A 163 1.75 16.14 -2.92
CA SER A 163 0.71 15.44 -3.69
C SER A 163 0.06 14.29 -2.88
N VAL A 164 0.83 13.64 -1.99
CA VAL A 164 0.28 12.64 -1.06
C VAL A 164 -0.64 13.29 -0.02
N VAL A 165 -0.31 14.48 0.51
CA VAL A 165 -1.20 15.26 1.38
C VAL A 165 -2.51 15.55 0.66
N ASP A 166 -2.44 16.09 -0.56
CA ASP A 166 -3.63 16.44 -1.33
C ASP A 166 -4.52 15.23 -1.61
N LYS A 167 -3.92 14.07 -1.89
CA LYS A 167 -4.66 12.82 -2.03
C LYS A 167 -5.45 12.49 -0.76
N PHE A 168 -4.83 12.53 0.41
CA PHE A 168 -5.52 12.23 1.67
C PHE A 168 -6.59 13.26 2.02
N LEU A 169 -6.35 14.54 1.74
CA LEU A 169 -7.34 15.60 1.93
C LEU A 169 -8.54 15.42 1.00
N THR A 170 -8.31 14.99 -0.25
CA THR A 170 -9.37 14.68 -1.21
C THR A 170 -10.20 13.47 -0.75
N GLU A 171 -9.54 12.41 -0.27
CA GLU A 171 -10.22 11.24 0.31
C GLU A 171 -11.05 11.62 1.54
N LEU A 172 -10.55 12.55 2.38
CA LEU A 172 -11.30 13.08 3.50
C LEU A 172 -12.49 13.94 3.04
N GLN A 173 -12.29 14.83 2.06
CA GLN A 173 -13.36 15.65 1.50
C GLN A 173 -14.53 14.78 1.01
N ALA A 174 -14.25 13.70 0.29
CA ALA A 174 -15.28 12.76 -0.16
C ALA A 174 -16.08 12.13 0.99
N GLN A 175 -15.47 11.93 2.17
CA GLN A 175 -16.16 11.44 3.37
C GLN A 175 -17.03 12.52 4.04
N LEU A 176 -16.67 13.79 3.85
CA LEU A 176 -17.36 14.94 4.44
C LEU A 176 -18.54 15.43 3.59
N GLU A 177 -18.59 15.07 2.31
CA GLU A 177 -19.70 15.41 1.39
C GLU A 177 -21.06 14.97 1.93
N ASP A 178 -21.17 13.75 2.45
CA ASP A 178 -22.40 13.22 3.07
C ASP A 178 -22.84 14.03 4.31
N LYS A 179 -21.94 14.81 4.89
CA LYS A 179 -22.17 15.69 6.05
C LYS A 179 -22.34 17.15 5.66
N ARG A 180 -22.31 17.47 4.36
CA ARG A 180 -22.38 18.85 3.84
C ARG A 180 -21.26 19.74 4.40
N VAL A 181 -20.09 19.15 4.62
CA VAL A 181 -18.91 19.88 5.11
C VAL A 181 -17.91 20.04 3.97
N LEU A 182 -17.52 21.29 3.71
CA LEU A 182 -16.44 21.63 2.78
C LEU A 182 -15.15 21.86 3.57
N LEU A 183 -14.06 21.27 3.10
CA LEU A 183 -12.74 21.37 3.70
C LEU A 183 -11.86 22.29 2.85
N GLU A 184 -11.51 23.46 3.40
CA GLU A 184 -10.55 24.38 2.81
C GLU A 184 -9.26 24.37 3.60
N VAL A 185 -8.19 23.86 3.01
CA VAL A 185 -6.88 23.78 3.67
C VAL A 185 -5.95 24.83 3.07
N SER A 186 -5.26 25.60 3.89
CA SER A 186 -4.27 26.58 3.45
C SER A 186 -3.00 25.91 2.91
N GLU A 187 -2.21 26.62 2.09
CA GLU A 187 -0.91 26.11 1.62
C GLU A 187 0.09 25.93 2.78
N ALA A 188 -0.02 26.75 3.82
CA ALA A 188 0.80 26.62 5.03
C ALA A 188 0.47 25.32 5.77
N ALA A 189 -0.81 24.99 5.93
CA ALA A 189 -1.26 23.74 6.53
C ALA A 189 -0.86 22.51 5.69
N ARG A 190 -1.00 22.56 4.35
CA ARG A 190 -0.51 21.50 3.46
C ARG A 190 1.00 21.27 3.63
N SER A 191 1.78 22.34 3.66
CA SER A 191 3.23 22.26 3.84
C SER A 191 3.61 21.72 5.23
N TRP A 192 2.89 22.11 6.27
CA TRP A 192 3.08 21.59 7.63
C TRP A 192 2.78 20.09 7.72
N LEU A 193 1.69 19.63 7.10
CA LEU A 193 1.37 18.20 7.01
C LEU A 193 2.43 17.42 6.23
N ALA A 194 2.91 17.97 5.12
CA ALA A 194 3.97 17.37 4.31
C ALA A 194 5.25 17.15 5.12
N GLN A 195 5.65 18.16 5.92
CA GLN A 195 6.83 18.09 6.78
C GLN A 195 6.65 17.10 7.94
N GLY A 196 5.52 17.13 8.63
CA GLY A 196 5.26 16.24 9.77
C GLY A 196 4.92 14.81 9.40
N GLY A 197 4.38 14.59 8.19
CA GLY A 197 3.90 13.29 7.72
C GLY A 197 4.90 12.49 6.90
N TYR A 198 6.10 13.03 6.68
CA TYR A 198 7.19 12.37 5.99
C TYR A 198 8.34 12.04 6.93
N ASP A 199 8.82 10.81 6.83
CA ASP A 199 10.05 10.37 7.45
C ASP A 199 10.95 9.71 6.39
N ALA A 200 12.25 9.97 6.41
CA ALA A 200 13.16 9.47 5.37
C ALA A 200 13.26 7.94 5.34
N ALA A 201 13.08 7.26 6.47
CA ALA A 201 13.11 5.80 6.57
C ALA A 201 11.74 5.17 6.28
N MET A 202 10.65 5.80 6.72
CA MET A 202 9.29 5.26 6.60
C MET A 202 8.54 5.77 5.35
N GLY A 203 9.02 6.81 4.69
CA GLY A 203 8.35 7.54 3.62
C GLY A 203 7.10 8.25 4.13
N ALA A 204 6.04 8.30 3.31
CA ALA A 204 4.76 8.93 3.69
C ALA A 204 3.85 8.05 4.58
N ARG A 205 4.37 6.99 5.21
CA ARG A 205 3.58 6.12 6.11
C ARG A 205 2.97 6.88 7.30
N PRO A 206 3.68 7.82 7.96
CA PRO A 206 3.12 8.58 9.09
C PRO A 206 1.97 9.52 8.69
N MET A 207 1.87 9.91 7.41
CA MET A 207 0.92 10.90 6.90
C MET A 207 -0.53 10.60 7.28
N ALA A 208 -0.98 9.35 7.07
CA ALA A 208 -2.35 8.95 7.37
C ALA A 208 -2.69 9.14 8.85
N ARG A 209 -1.74 8.81 9.75
CA ARG A 209 -1.90 8.99 11.19
C ARG A 209 -1.91 10.47 11.57
N LEU A 210 -1.03 11.26 10.99
CA LEU A 210 -0.99 12.70 11.24
C LEU A 210 -2.32 13.36 10.88
N ILE A 211 -2.86 13.07 9.70
CA ILE A 211 -4.16 13.58 9.23
C ILE A 211 -5.31 13.06 10.11
N GLN A 212 -5.26 11.79 10.52
CA GLN A 212 -6.25 11.22 11.44
C GLN A 212 -6.28 11.99 12.77
N ASP A 213 -5.12 12.18 13.40
CA ASP A 213 -4.99 12.73 14.75
C ASP A 213 -5.21 14.24 14.78
N LYS A 214 -4.72 14.95 13.76
CA LYS A 214 -4.70 16.41 13.70
C LYS A 214 -5.86 17.02 12.92
N ILE A 215 -6.51 16.27 12.03
CA ILE A 215 -7.62 16.78 11.21
C ILE A 215 -8.90 16.01 11.47
N LYS A 216 -8.93 14.69 11.24
CA LYS A 216 -10.17 13.92 11.30
C LYS A 216 -10.79 13.89 12.70
N ARG A 217 -9.98 13.74 13.74
CA ARG A 217 -10.49 13.66 15.12
C ARG A 217 -11.14 14.98 15.57
N PRO A 218 -10.50 16.16 15.45
CA PRO A 218 -11.16 17.43 15.74
C PRO A 218 -12.44 17.65 14.92
N LEU A 219 -12.41 17.36 13.61
CA LEU A 219 -13.60 17.48 12.76
C LEU A 219 -14.75 16.58 13.20
N ALA A 220 -14.46 15.36 13.65
CA ALA A 220 -15.49 14.43 14.09
C ALA A 220 -16.24 14.94 15.34
N GLU A 221 -15.54 15.59 16.26
CA GLU A 221 -16.15 16.20 17.45
C GLU A 221 -17.11 17.33 17.05
N GLU A 222 -16.68 18.21 16.14
CA GLU A 222 -17.49 19.34 15.66
C GLU A 222 -18.72 18.91 14.83
N ILE A 223 -18.57 17.87 14.00
CA ILE A 223 -19.68 17.32 13.21
C ILE A 223 -20.71 16.61 14.10
N LEU A 224 -20.30 16.06 15.24
CA LEU A 224 -21.22 15.34 16.13
C LEU A 224 -21.88 16.23 17.16
N PHE A 225 -21.14 17.20 17.69
CA PHE A 225 -21.55 17.96 18.88
C PHE A 225 -21.35 19.47 18.78
N GLY A 226 -20.66 19.94 17.74
CA GLY A 226 -20.25 21.33 17.60
C GLY A 226 -21.00 22.07 16.49
N GLU A 227 -20.34 23.10 15.96
CA GLU A 227 -20.96 24.11 15.08
C GLU A 227 -21.41 23.54 13.73
N LEU A 228 -20.79 22.44 13.29
CA LEU A 228 -21.10 21.78 12.02
C LEU A 228 -22.24 20.75 12.11
N SER A 229 -22.75 20.45 13.31
CA SER A 229 -23.62 19.28 13.54
C SER A 229 -25.01 19.39 12.90
N GLU A 230 -25.59 20.59 12.81
CA GLU A 230 -26.96 20.79 12.33
C GLU A 230 -27.06 21.03 10.82
N HIS A 231 -26.12 21.80 10.26
CA HIS A 231 -26.23 22.32 8.89
C HIS A 231 -25.01 22.06 8.01
N GLY A 232 -23.92 21.52 8.57
CA GLY A 232 -22.63 21.55 7.91
C GLY A 232 -22.13 22.98 7.68
N GLY A 233 -21.11 23.13 6.86
CA GLY A 233 -20.45 24.42 6.66
C GLY A 233 -19.10 24.27 5.99
N VAL A 234 -18.31 25.34 6.02
CA VAL A 234 -16.94 25.37 5.52
C VAL A 234 -16.00 25.30 6.72
N VAL A 235 -14.98 24.45 6.63
CA VAL A 235 -13.89 24.40 7.60
C VAL A 235 -12.63 24.91 6.96
N HIS A 236 -12.12 26.02 7.47
CA HIS A 236 -10.83 26.54 7.07
C HIS A 236 -9.75 26.02 8.01
N ILE A 237 -8.76 25.34 7.45
CA ILE A 237 -7.62 24.79 8.17
C ILE A 237 -6.38 25.60 7.82
N ASP A 238 -5.74 26.18 8.83
CA ASP A 238 -4.51 26.95 8.69
C ASP A 238 -3.49 26.63 9.79
N ILE A 239 -2.35 27.32 9.78
CA ILE A 239 -1.30 27.23 10.79
C ILE A 239 -1.19 28.55 11.55
N LYS A 240 -1.26 28.47 12.87
CA LYS A 240 -0.97 29.58 13.78
C LYS A 240 -0.05 29.11 14.89
N ASP A 241 0.98 29.90 15.20
CA ASP A 241 1.98 29.59 16.24
C ASP A 241 2.63 28.19 16.11
N GLY A 242 2.71 27.67 14.89
CA GLY A 242 3.30 26.36 14.57
C GLY A 242 2.35 25.18 14.73
N GLU A 243 1.08 25.42 15.05
CA GLU A 243 0.05 24.39 15.23
C GLU A 243 -1.09 24.55 14.22
N ILE A 244 -1.79 23.45 13.93
CA ILE A 244 -3.00 23.46 13.11
C ILE A 244 -4.12 24.15 13.89
N THR A 245 -4.80 25.08 13.22
CA THR A 245 -5.99 25.75 13.70
C THR A 245 -7.16 25.52 12.75
N PHE A 246 -8.36 25.55 13.32
CA PHE A 246 -9.63 25.41 12.60
C PHE A 246 -10.45 26.67 12.78
N ASP A 247 -11.07 27.11 11.70
CA ASP A 247 -12.10 28.14 11.68
C ASP A 247 -13.33 27.55 10.99
N PHE A 248 -14.48 27.67 11.63
CA PHE A 248 -15.72 27.02 11.20
C PHE A 248 -16.69 28.11 10.76
N GLU A 249 -17.10 28.06 9.50
CA GLU A 249 -18.14 28.95 8.96
C GLU A 249 -19.39 28.11 8.71
N THR A 250 -20.44 28.37 9.48
CA THR A 250 -21.68 27.58 9.37
C THR A 250 -22.50 28.03 8.17
N THR A 251 -23.24 27.09 7.56
CA THR A 251 -24.10 27.42 6.41
C THR A 251 -25.17 28.48 6.75
N ALA A 252 -25.52 28.65 8.03
CA ALA A 252 -26.45 29.67 8.50
C ALA A 252 -25.86 31.09 8.53
N GLU A 253 -24.55 31.22 8.67
CA GLU A 253 -23.84 32.51 8.66
C GLU A 253 -23.54 33.00 7.24
N MET A 254 -23.52 32.08 6.26
CA MET A 254 -23.31 32.36 4.85
C MET A 254 -24.59 32.83 4.11
N ALA A 255 -25.77 32.70 4.73
CA ALA A 255 -27.09 32.97 4.14
C ALA A 255 -27.67 34.34 4.55
#